data_AF-A0AAN0JST9-F1
#
_entry.id   AF-A0AAN0JST9-F1
#
_cell.length_a   1.000
_cell.length_b   1.000
_cell.length_c   1.000
_cell.angle_alpha   90.00
_cell.angle_beta   90.00
_cell.angle_gamma   90.00
#
_symmetry.space_group_name_H-M   'P 1'
#
loop_
_entity.id
_entity.type
_entity.pdbx_description
1 polymer ?
#
loop_
_entity_poly.entity_id
_entity_poly.type
_entity_poly.pdbx_seq_one_letter_code
_entity_poly.pdbx_strand_id
1 'polypeptide(L)'
;MTRRPSLLHNMQVQRDFADLLSPHFALNGIVPRCLEHATTLDHIMDFIHLRALDYLFLMLHQMIRNLVSYNQSHPDFPMLSDQLEAYVPCYLIFCLIWCFSRDGKWSIGTR
;
A
#
# COMPACT_ATOMS: atom_id res chain seq x y z
N MET A 1 25.24 18.26 17.14
CA MET A 1 24.61 18.01 15.83
C MET A 1 24.61 16.51 15.56
N THR A 2 23.68 15.79 16.20
CA THR A 2 23.62 14.31 16.22
C THR A 2 22.17 13.88 16.00
N ARG A 3 21.72 13.92 14.73
CA ARG A 3 20.38 13.50 14.28
C ARG A 3 20.45 12.30 13.33
N ARG A 4 21.32 11.31 13.61
CA ARG A 4 21.54 10.14 12.74
C ARG A 4 20.93 8.79 13.15
N PRO A 5 20.47 8.53 14.40
CA PRO A 5 19.90 7.20 14.70
C PRO A 5 18.48 7.00 14.14
N SER A 6 17.66 8.06 14.03
CA SER A 6 16.28 7.95 13.52
C SER A 6 16.19 7.65 12.03
N LEU A 7 17.14 8.13 11.22
CA LEU A 7 17.15 7.87 9.77
C LEU A 7 17.42 6.39 9.45
N LEU A 8 18.34 5.75 10.19
CA LEU A 8 18.67 4.33 10.01
C LEU A 8 17.46 3.43 10.35
N HIS A 9 16.75 3.76 11.44
CA HIS A 9 15.53 3.04 11.82
C HIS A 9 14.42 3.18 10.76
N ASN A 10 14.23 4.38 10.21
CA ASN A 10 13.24 4.61 9.14
C ASN A 10 13.59 3.87 7.84
N MET A 11 14.88 3.71 7.54
CA MET A 11 15.35 2.92 6.39
C MET A 11 15.16 1.42 6.59
N GLN A 12 15.33 0.93 7.82
CA GLN A 12 15.08 -0.48 8.15
C GLN A 12 13.60 -0.81 7.96
N VAL A 13 12.70 0.02 8.51
CA VAL A 13 11.25 -0.12 8.34
C VAL A 13 10.87 -0.21 6.85
N GLN A 14 11.41 0.69 6.01
CA GLN A 14 11.14 0.65 4.57
C GLN A 14 11.58 -0.64 3.90
N ARG A 15 12.71 -1.23 4.33
CA ARG A 15 13.19 -2.51 3.83
C ARG A 15 12.26 -3.65 4.24
N ASP A 16 11.84 -3.68 5.51
CA ASP A 16 10.92 -4.70 6.02
C ASP A 16 9.58 -4.67 5.24
N PHE A 17 9.04 -3.47 4.97
CA PHE A 17 7.87 -3.32 4.11
C PHE A 17 8.12 -3.80 2.68
N ALA A 18 9.28 -3.49 2.09
CA ALA A 18 9.60 -3.92 0.73
C ALA A 18 9.68 -5.45 0.63
N ASP A 19 10.27 -6.10 1.63
CA ASP A 19 10.38 -7.56 1.71
C ASP A 19 8.99 -8.21 1.85
N LEU A 20 8.11 -7.63 2.68
CA LEU A 20 6.73 -8.09 2.82
C LEU A 20 5.87 -7.84 1.57
N LEU A 21 6.09 -6.74 0.86
CA LEU A 21 5.35 -6.40 -0.36
C LEU A 21 5.83 -7.17 -1.58
N SER A 22 7.12 -7.52 -1.65
CA SER A 22 7.75 -8.22 -2.77
C SER A 22 6.93 -9.38 -3.36
N PRO A 23 6.45 -10.36 -2.57
CA PRO A 23 5.66 -11.48 -3.11
C PRO A 23 4.33 -11.04 -3.75
N HIS A 24 3.75 -9.93 -3.31
CA HIS A 24 2.50 -9.40 -3.86
C HIS A 24 2.67 -8.73 -5.23
N PHE A 25 3.88 -8.23 -5.53
CA PHE A 25 4.26 -7.61 -6.81
C PHE A 25 4.87 -8.60 -7.81
N ALA A 26 5.11 -9.85 -7.43
CA ALA A 26 5.55 -10.89 -8.35
C ALA A 26 4.55 -11.07 -9.51
N LEU A 27 4.99 -11.66 -10.63
CA LEU A 27 4.17 -11.85 -11.84
C LEU A 27 2.81 -12.51 -11.57
N ASN A 28 2.79 -13.49 -10.66
CA ASN A 28 1.58 -14.21 -10.25
C ASN A 28 0.93 -13.65 -8.97
N GLY A 29 1.43 -12.51 -8.48
CA GLY A 29 0.99 -11.84 -7.27
C GLY A 29 -0.39 -11.18 -7.42
N ILE A 30 -0.90 -10.66 -6.31
CA ILE A 30 -2.23 -10.04 -6.28
C ILE A 30 -2.24 -8.68 -7.01
N VAL A 31 -1.13 -7.93 -6.99
CA VAL A 31 -1.09 -6.58 -7.56
C VAL A 31 -1.28 -6.59 -9.08
N PRO A 32 -0.52 -7.39 -9.87
CA PRO A 32 -0.74 -7.46 -11.32
C PRO A 32 -2.13 -7.99 -11.69
N ARG A 33 -2.63 -9.02 -10.98
CA ARG A 33 -3.97 -9.58 -11.22
C ARG A 33 -5.08 -8.55 -10.96
N CYS A 34 -4.97 -7.79 -9.88
CA CYS A 34 -5.91 -6.72 -9.57
C CYS A 34 -5.83 -5.59 -10.59
N LEU A 35 -4.63 -5.26 -11.08
CA LEU A 35 -4.43 -4.24 -12.10
C LEU A 35 -5.05 -4.66 -13.44
N GLU A 36 -4.82 -5.89 -13.89
CA GLU A 36 -5.46 -6.46 -15.08
C GLU A 36 -6.98 -6.47 -14.92
N HIS A 37 -7.50 -6.92 -13.78
CA HIS A 37 -8.93 -6.90 -13.53
C HIS A 37 -9.51 -5.47 -13.55
N ALA A 38 -8.79 -4.50 -12.98
CA ALA A 38 -9.23 -3.11 -12.97
C ALA A 38 -9.43 -2.55 -14.39
N THR A 39 -8.67 -2.98 -15.39
CA THR A 39 -8.87 -2.56 -16.79
C THR A 39 -10.23 -2.98 -17.36
N THR A 40 -10.86 -4.01 -16.78
CA THR A 40 -12.16 -4.52 -17.23
C THR A 40 -13.35 -3.83 -16.58
N LEU A 41 -13.11 -2.98 -15.58
CA LEU A 41 -14.16 -2.25 -14.86
C LEU A 41 -14.57 -0.99 -15.62
N ASP A 42 -15.83 -0.58 -15.44
CA ASP A 42 -16.36 0.66 -16.01
C ASP A 42 -15.90 1.86 -15.16
N HIS A 43 -14.97 2.64 -15.71
CA HIS A 43 -14.44 3.86 -15.11
C HIS A 43 -15.05 5.09 -15.76
N ILE A 44 -15.24 6.16 -14.99
CA ILE A 44 -15.69 7.46 -15.50
C ILE A 44 -14.74 7.99 -16.59
N MET A 45 -13.45 7.65 -16.50
CA MET A 45 -12.38 8.04 -17.42
C MET A 45 -11.63 6.82 -17.93
N ASP A 46 -10.94 6.95 -19.07
CA ASP A 46 -10.06 5.89 -19.57
C ASP A 46 -9.06 5.42 -18.50
N PHE A 47 -8.99 4.09 -18.33
CA PHE A 47 -8.10 3.50 -17.35
C PHE A 47 -6.65 3.51 -17.86
N ILE A 48 -5.79 4.21 -17.11
CA ILE A 48 -4.36 4.32 -17.42
C ILE A 48 -3.58 3.59 -16.33
N HIS A 49 -2.92 2.49 -16.70
CA HIS A 49 -2.14 1.64 -15.79
C HIS A 49 -1.14 2.44 -14.94
N LEU A 50 -0.36 3.33 -15.58
CA LEU A 50 0.65 4.12 -14.89
C LEU A 50 0.03 5.04 -13.83
N ARG A 51 -1.10 5.68 -14.13
CA ARG A 51 -1.81 6.55 -13.18
C ARG A 51 -2.33 5.76 -11.98
N ALA A 52 -2.88 4.57 -12.21
CA ALA A 52 -3.33 3.69 -11.14
C ALA A 52 -2.17 3.23 -10.24
N LEU A 53 -1.02 2.93 -10.84
CA LEU A 53 0.21 2.59 -10.12
C LEU A 53 0.80 3.78 -9.34
N ASP A 54 0.77 4.99 -9.89
CA ASP A 54 1.21 6.20 -9.19
C ASP A 54 0.40 6.43 -7.91
N TYR A 55 -0.92 6.27 -7.98
CA TYR A 55 -1.78 6.34 -6.79
C TYR A 55 -1.49 5.21 -5.80
N LEU A 56 -1.28 3.99 -6.29
CA LEU A 56 -0.91 2.86 -5.45
C LEU A 56 0.39 3.14 -4.69
N PHE A 57 1.45 3.59 -5.38
CA PHE A 57 2.72 3.92 -4.76
C PHE A 57 2.58 5.07 -3.77
N LEU A 58 1.75 6.09 -4.05
CA LEU A 58 1.48 7.15 -3.09
C LEU A 58 0.86 6.61 -1.80
N MET A 59 -0.11 5.71 -1.89
CA MET A 59 -0.73 5.09 -0.71
C MET A 59 0.22 4.15 0.04
N LEU A 60 1.08 3.39 -0.66
CA LEU A 60 2.11 2.57 -0.02
C LEU A 60 3.15 3.43 0.73
N HIS A 61 3.55 4.58 0.16
CA HIS A 61 4.37 5.54 0.88
C HIS A 61 3.65 6.09 2.11
N GLN A 62 2.33 6.32 2.03
CA GLN A 62 1.54 6.77 3.17
C GLN A 62 1.45 5.69 4.27
N MET A 63 1.33 4.41 3.91
CA MET A 63 1.38 3.28 4.84
C MET A 63 2.68 3.30 5.67
N ILE A 64 3.82 3.46 5.01
CA ILE A 64 5.13 3.53 5.67
C ILE A 64 5.21 4.75 6.61
N ARG A 65 4.73 5.92 6.16
CA ARG A 65 4.68 7.13 7.00
C ARG A 65 3.81 6.94 8.24
N ASN A 66 2.67 6.25 8.10
CA ASN A 66 1.79 5.93 9.22
C ASN A 66 2.52 5.08 10.26
N LEU A 67 3.28 4.07 9.83
CA LEU A 67 4.06 3.24 10.76
C LEU A 67 5.17 4.04 11.45
N VAL A 68 5.93 4.81 10.68
CA VAL A 68 7.02 5.64 11.23
C VAL A 68 6.45 6.62 12.26
N SER A 69 5.29 7.23 11.97
CA SER A 69 4.59 8.11 12.93
C SER A 69 4.12 7.34 14.16
N TYR A 70 3.59 6.13 13.99
CA TYR A 70 3.14 5.29 15.11
C TYR A 70 4.28 4.94 16.06
N ASN A 71 5.43 4.49 15.52
CA ASN A 71 6.61 4.16 16.31
C ASN A 71 7.20 5.41 17.01
N GLN A 72 7.11 6.58 16.39
CA GLN A 72 7.54 7.84 17.03
C GLN A 72 6.62 8.26 18.18
N SER A 73 5.31 8.00 18.06
CA SER A 73 4.34 8.28 19.12
C SER A 73 4.38 7.28 20.27
N HIS A 74 4.89 6.06 20.04
CA HIS A 74 4.95 4.98 21.03
C HIS A 74 6.39 4.42 21.13
N PRO A 75 7.36 5.19 21.63
CA PRO A 75 8.76 4.77 21.67
C PRO A 75 9.00 3.57 22.58
N ASP A 76 8.20 3.40 23.65
CA ASP A 76 8.31 2.27 24.59
C ASP A 76 7.70 0.97 24.03
N PHE A 77 6.80 1.09 23.05
CA PHE A 77 6.05 -0.01 22.44
C PHE A 77 5.99 0.17 20.92
N PRO A 78 7.13 0.08 20.21
CA PRO A 78 7.12 0.11 18.76
C PRO A 78 6.35 -1.08 18.20
N MET A 79 5.82 -0.94 16.98
CA MET A 79 5.09 -2.03 16.34
C MET A 79 6.02 -3.24 16.16
N LEU A 80 5.53 -4.42 16.56
CA LEU A 80 6.29 -5.67 16.47
C LEU A 80 6.25 -6.24 15.05
N SER A 81 7.23 -7.08 14.70
CA SER A 81 7.33 -7.70 13.37
C SER A 81 6.06 -8.48 13.01
N ASP A 82 5.53 -9.29 13.94
CA ASP A 82 4.30 -10.07 13.71
C ASP A 82 3.09 -9.18 13.40
N GLN A 83 3.00 -8.01 14.04
CA GLN A 83 1.94 -7.04 13.79
C GLN A 83 2.12 -6.38 12.43
N LEU A 84 3.37 -6.11 12.03
CA LEU A 84 3.69 -5.57 10.72
C LEU A 84 3.30 -6.57 9.62
N GLU A 85 3.65 -7.85 9.78
CA GLU A 85 3.29 -8.94 8.85
C GLU A 85 1.78 -9.08 8.65
N ALA A 86 0.97 -8.86 9.70
CA ALA A 86 -0.48 -8.85 9.59
C ALA A 86 -1.04 -7.54 9.01
N TYR A 87 -0.38 -6.41 9.27
CA TYR A 87 -0.82 -5.08 8.84
C TYR A 87 -0.60 -4.84 7.34
N VAL A 88 0.58 -5.20 6.81
CA VAL A 88 0.96 -4.91 5.42
C VAL A 88 -0.03 -5.47 4.39
N PRO A 89 -0.42 -6.76 4.44
CA PRO A 89 -1.35 -7.32 3.46
C PRO A 89 -2.74 -6.67 3.54
N CYS A 90 -3.22 -6.41 4.75
CA CYS A 90 -4.52 -5.76 4.97
C CYS A 90 -4.54 -4.35 4.38
N TYR A 91 -3.50 -3.56 4.63
CA TYR A 91 -3.41 -2.21 4.09
C TYR A 91 -3.19 -2.21 2.58
N LEU A 92 -2.43 -3.17 2.03
CA LEU A 92 -2.28 -3.35 0.59
C LEU A 92 -3.63 -3.58 -0.09
N ILE A 93 -4.49 -4.45 0.46
CA ILE A 93 -5.84 -4.69 -0.08
C ILE A 93 -6.65 -3.39 -0.08
N PHE A 94 -6.58 -2.62 1.02
CA PHE A 94 -7.22 -1.30 1.10
C PHE A 94 -6.72 -0.34 0.00
N CYS A 95 -5.41 -0.27 -0.21
CA CYS A 95 -4.82 0.54 -1.28
C CYS A 95 -5.30 0.09 -2.67
N LEU A 96 -5.35 -1.21 -2.94
CA LEU A 96 -5.79 -1.75 -4.24
C LEU A 96 -7.23 -1.38 -4.53
N ILE A 97 -8.14 -1.59 -3.56
CA ILE A 97 -9.55 -1.21 -3.69
C ILE A 97 -9.66 0.30 -3.93
N TRP A 98 -8.96 1.10 -3.14
CA TRP A 98 -9.03 2.55 -3.25
C TRP A 98 -8.49 3.06 -4.59
N CYS A 99 -7.33 2.59 -5.04
CA CYS A 99 -6.65 3.10 -6.22
C CYS A 99 -7.29 2.59 -7.52
N PHE A 100 -7.75 1.34 -7.54
CA PHE A 100 -8.25 0.71 -8.75
C PHE A 100 -9.77 0.90 -8.94
N SER A 101 -10.52 1.15 -7.87
CA SER A 101 -11.97 1.45 -7.97
C SER A 101 -12.28 2.94 -7.88
N ARG A 102 -11.28 3.82 -7.77
CA ARG A 102 -11.44 5.27 -7.50
C ARG A 102 -12.37 5.97 -8.48
N ASP A 103 -12.26 5.62 -9.75
CA ASP A 103 -13.03 6.21 -10.84
C ASP A 103 -14.15 5.26 -11.32
N GLY A 104 -14.36 4.14 -10.62
CA GLY A 104 -15.34 3.13 -10.99
C GLY A 104 -16.77 3.62 -10.76
N LYS A 105 -17.66 3.34 -11.72
CA LYS A 105 -19.09 3.62 -11.55
C LYS A 105 -19.65 2.72 -10.44
N TRP A 106 -20.30 3.31 -9.44
CA TRP A 106 -20.99 2.53 -8.41
C TRP A 106 -22.24 1.90 -9.03
N SER A 107 -22.11 0.66 -9.50
CA SER A 107 -23.24 -0.11 -10.02
C SER A 107 -24.08 -0.58 -8.83
N ILE A 108 -24.98 0.29 -8.34
CA ILE A 108 -26.09 -0.16 -7.52
C ILE A 108 -26.98 -1.04 -8.40
N GLY A 109 -27.02 -2.33 -8.10
CA GLY A 109 -27.87 -3.29 -8.79
C GLY A 109 -29.35 -2.99 -8.51
N THR A 110 -29.92 -2.03 -9.22
CA THR A 110 -31.37 -1.95 -9.39
C THR A 110 -31.75 -3.01 -10.42
N ARG A 111 -32.18 -4.17 -9.91
CA ARG A 111 -33.15 -5.00 -10.64
C ARG A 111 -34.51 -4.30 -10.62
#